data_AF-A0A379KPP6-F1
#
_entry.id   AF-A0A379KPP6-F1
#
_cell.length_a   1.000
_cell.length_b   1.000
_cell.length_c   1.000
_cell.angle_alpha   90.00
_cell.angle_beta   90.00
_cell.angle_gamma   90.00
#
_symmetry.space_group_name_H-M   'P 1'
#
loop_
_entity.id
_entity.type
_entity.pdbx_description
1 polymer ?
#
loop_
_entity_poly.entity_id
_entity_poly.type
_entity_poly.pdbx_seq_one_letter_code
_entity_poly.pdbx_strand_id
1 'polypeptide(L)'
;MTATDRLSLLQYEHLGLDDVAAAEFKVALGELRKLALGDRYEHHAALHLGDIAEAENRQQLDQTKNWGIGFLQGLSCAQTLTEEQVKALRGVFQAAAKRSLARMPG
;
A
#
# COMPACT_ATOMS: atom_id res chain seq x y z
N MET A 1 -12.29 2.22 17.46
CA MET A 1 -12.38 1.33 16.29
C MET A 1 -13.82 1.35 15.81
N THR A 2 -14.14 2.12 14.77
CA THR A 2 -15.51 2.25 14.27
C THR A 2 -15.81 1.12 13.28
N ALA A 3 -17.09 0.77 13.09
CA ALA A 3 -17.51 -0.32 12.21
C ALA A 3 -16.95 -0.21 10.77
N THR A 4 -16.69 1.02 10.31
CA THR A 4 -16.04 1.33 9.03
C THR A 4 -14.61 0.78 8.94
N ASP A 5 -13.83 0.78 10.03
CA ASP A 5 -12.48 0.19 10.06
C ASP A 5 -12.51 -1.33 9.81
N ARG A 6 -13.53 -2.02 10.31
CA ARG A 6 -13.69 -3.48 10.12
C ARG A 6 -14.10 -3.79 8.68
N LEU A 7 -15.16 -3.16 8.17
CA LEU A 7 -15.66 -3.36 6.79
C LEU A 7 -14.58 -3.13 5.72
N SER A 8 -13.65 -2.23 5.99
CA SER A 8 -12.52 -1.90 5.12
C SER A 8 -11.47 -2.99 5.05
N LEU A 9 -11.19 -3.66 6.17
CA LEU A 9 -10.27 -4.79 6.21
C LEU A 9 -10.92 -6.04 5.64
N LEU A 10 -12.24 -6.22 5.83
CA LEU A 10 -12.99 -7.34 5.21
C LEU A 10 -12.85 -7.34 3.68
N GLN A 11 -12.76 -6.17 3.04
CA GLN A 11 -12.51 -6.06 1.59
C GLN A 11 -11.18 -6.68 1.15
N TYR A 12 -10.23 -6.81 2.08
CA TYR A 12 -8.88 -7.30 1.84
C TYR A 12 -8.56 -8.56 2.68
N GLU A 13 -9.58 -9.23 3.24
CA GLU A 13 -9.39 -10.46 4.04
C GLU A 13 -8.71 -11.59 3.26
N HIS A 14 -8.78 -11.56 1.92
CA HIS A 14 -8.12 -12.54 1.06
C HIS A 14 -6.59 -12.37 0.96
N LEU A 15 -6.03 -11.28 1.49
CA LEU A 15 -4.58 -11.03 1.45
C LEU A 15 -3.76 -11.95 2.38
N GLY A 16 -4.40 -12.80 3.19
CA GLY A 16 -3.67 -13.81 3.99
C GLY A 16 -2.68 -13.26 5.03
N LEU A 17 -2.80 -11.97 5.38
CA LEU A 17 -1.85 -11.25 6.22
C LEU A 17 -1.81 -11.82 7.65
N ASP A 18 -0.60 -11.99 8.19
CA ASP A 18 -0.41 -12.20 9.62
C ASP A 18 -0.77 -10.95 10.45
N ASP A 19 -0.81 -11.07 11.78
CA ASP A 19 -1.23 -9.95 12.66
C ASP A 19 -0.35 -8.69 12.51
N VAL A 20 0.94 -8.86 12.22
CA VAL A 20 1.89 -7.75 12.07
C VAL A 20 1.68 -7.06 10.73
N ALA A 21 1.61 -7.85 9.65
CA ALA A 21 1.34 -7.38 8.31
C ALA A 21 -0.04 -6.70 8.22
N ALA A 22 -1.07 -7.27 8.84
CA ALA A 22 -2.42 -6.69 8.89
C ALA A 22 -2.44 -5.33 9.61
N ALA A 23 -1.69 -5.19 10.71
CA ALA A 23 -1.59 -3.92 11.42
C ALA A 23 -0.91 -2.83 10.57
N GLU A 24 0.18 -3.16 9.87
CA GLU A 24 0.85 -2.22 8.98
C GLU A 24 0.01 -1.86 7.75
N PHE A 25 -0.63 -2.87 7.16
CA PHE A 25 -1.54 -2.68 6.04
C PHE A 25 -2.68 -1.73 6.42
N LYS A 26 -3.27 -1.88 7.61
CA LYS A 26 -4.32 -0.98 8.10
C LYS A 26 -3.85 0.48 8.19
N VAL A 27 -2.62 0.72 8.65
CA VAL A 27 -2.04 2.07 8.71
C VAL A 27 -1.86 2.63 7.30
N ALA A 28 -1.28 1.84 6.40
CA ALA A 28 -1.04 2.26 5.02
C ALA A 28 -2.34 2.51 4.24
N LEU A 29 -3.37 1.68 4.45
CA LEU A 29 -4.70 1.85 3.88
C LEU A 29 -5.38 3.14 4.38
N GLY A 30 -5.19 3.47 5.66
CA GLY A 30 -5.66 4.74 6.22
C GLY A 30 -4.96 5.97 5.62
N GLU A 31 -3.67 5.87 5.32
CA GLU A 31 -2.92 6.92 4.61
C GLU A 31 -3.36 7.05 3.15
N LEU A 32 -3.55 5.93 2.46
CA LEU A 32 -4.04 5.88 1.08
C LEU A 32 -5.39 6.56 0.93
N ARG A 33 -6.35 6.26 1.81
CA ARG A 33 -7.71 6.83 1.76
C ARG A 33 -7.77 8.34 1.94
N LYS A 34 -6.78 8.92 2.64
CA LYS A 34 -6.68 10.39 2.76
C LYS A 34 -6.33 11.05 1.43
N LEU A 35 -5.80 10.30 0.46
CA LEU A 35 -5.53 10.80 -0.88
C LEU A 35 -6.80 10.93 -1.74
N ALA A 36 -7.94 10.36 -1.29
CA ALA A 36 -9.23 10.42 -1.95
C ALA A 36 -9.14 10.08 -3.46
N LEU A 37 -8.40 9.02 -3.78
CA LEU A 37 -8.28 8.53 -5.16
C LEU A 37 -9.60 7.91 -5.59
N GLY A 38 -9.89 7.89 -6.90
CA GLY A 38 -11.04 7.14 -7.39
C GLY A 38 -10.89 5.64 -7.11
N ASP A 39 -12.01 4.95 -6.81
CA ASP A 39 -12.05 3.56 -6.33
C ASP A 39 -11.13 2.59 -7.10
N ARG A 40 -11.09 2.68 -8.44
CA ARG A 40 -10.23 1.82 -9.27
C ARG A 40 -8.74 1.95 -8.93
N TYR A 41 -8.29 3.15 -8.58
CA TYR A 41 -6.90 3.44 -8.25
C TYR A 41 -6.59 3.13 -6.79
N GLU A 42 -7.52 3.46 -5.89
CA GLU A 42 -7.41 3.10 -4.48
C GLU A 42 -7.29 1.58 -4.32
N HIS A 43 -8.14 0.81 -5.00
CA HIS A 43 -8.12 -0.64 -4.88
C HIS A 43 -6.78 -1.25 -5.32
N HIS A 44 -6.26 -0.89 -6.49
CA HIS A 44 -4.96 -1.39 -6.96
C HIS A 44 -3.79 -0.91 -6.09
N ALA A 45 -3.83 0.34 -5.62
CA ALA A 45 -2.82 0.84 -4.69
C ALA A 45 -2.82 0.06 -3.37
N ALA A 46 -4.00 -0.30 -2.86
CA ALA A 46 -4.14 -1.10 -1.65
C ALA A 46 -3.55 -2.51 -1.83
N LEU A 47 -3.73 -3.16 -2.98
CA LEU A 47 -3.12 -4.47 -3.23
C LEU A 47 -1.58 -4.40 -3.11
N HIS A 48 -0.96 -3.38 -3.72
CA HIS A 48 0.48 -3.16 -3.57
C HIS A 48 0.91 -2.87 -2.13
N LEU A 49 0.07 -2.19 -1.34
CA LEU A 49 0.33 -2.01 0.08
C LEU A 49 0.23 -3.31 0.87
N GLY A 50 -0.67 -4.22 0.47
CA GLY A 50 -0.74 -5.59 0.96
C GLY A 50 0.56 -6.35 0.70
N ASP A 51 1.03 -6.37 -0.55
CA ASP A 51 2.28 -7.02 -0.94
C ASP A 51 3.49 -6.48 -0.17
N ILE A 52 3.55 -5.17 0.06
CA ILE A 52 4.60 -4.53 0.86
C ILE A 52 4.51 -4.97 2.32
N ALA A 53 3.31 -5.01 2.88
CA ALA A 53 3.08 -5.40 4.26
C ALA A 53 3.38 -6.89 4.49
N GLU A 54 3.12 -7.75 3.51
CA GLU A 54 3.37 -9.19 3.57
C GLU A 54 4.86 -9.57 3.38
N ALA A 55 5.68 -8.66 2.82
CA ALA A 55 7.09 -8.96 2.56
C ALA A 55 7.81 -9.50 3.81
N GLU A 56 8.41 -10.68 3.67
CA GLU A 56 9.04 -11.41 4.79
C GLU A 56 10.53 -11.08 4.92
N ASN A 57 11.13 -10.60 3.84
CA ASN A 57 12.55 -10.29 3.77
C ASN A 57 12.82 -9.10 2.83
N ARG A 58 14.05 -8.56 2.93
CA ARG A 58 14.46 -7.38 2.16
C ARG A 58 14.38 -7.57 0.65
N GLN A 59 14.64 -8.78 0.16
CA GLN A 59 14.56 -9.07 -1.28
C GLN A 59 13.12 -8.98 -1.78
N GLN A 60 12.17 -9.61 -1.08
CA GLN A 60 10.75 -9.50 -1.40
C GLN A 60 10.28 -8.05 -1.30
N LEU A 61 10.69 -7.32 -0.25
CA LEU A 61 10.33 -5.92 -0.06
C LEU A 61 10.82 -5.03 -1.21
N ASP A 62 12.06 -5.24 -1.67
CA ASP A 62 12.58 -4.49 -2.82
C ASP A 62 11.84 -4.83 -4.11
N GLN A 63 11.44 -6.09 -4.31
CA GLN A 63 10.63 -6.50 -5.46
C GLN A 63 9.24 -5.84 -5.44
N THR A 64 8.50 -5.93 -4.34
CA THR A 64 7.14 -5.36 -4.22
C THR A 64 7.18 -3.83 -4.31
N LYS A 65 8.22 -3.19 -3.75
CA LYS A 65 8.47 -1.75 -3.95
C LYS A 65 8.67 -1.39 -5.42
N ASN A 66 9.44 -2.19 -6.16
CA ASN A 66 9.66 -1.96 -7.59
C ASN A 66 8.37 -2.12 -8.41
N TRP A 67 7.50 -3.07 -8.05
CA TRP A 67 6.17 -3.20 -8.66
C TRP A 67 5.30 -1.97 -8.39
N GLY A 68 5.29 -1.46 -7.14
CA GLY A 68 4.61 -0.22 -6.80
C GLY A 68 5.13 0.99 -7.58
N ILE A 69 6.45 1.06 -7.83
CA ILE A 69 7.04 2.08 -8.70
C ILE A 69 6.54 1.94 -10.14
N GLY A 70 6.49 0.72 -10.68
CA GLY A 70 5.95 0.45 -12.02
C GLY A 70 4.49 0.89 -12.16
N PHE A 71 3.66 0.59 -11.17
CA PHE A 71 2.27 1.04 -11.10
C PHE A 71 2.16 2.57 -11.12
N LEU A 72 2.95 3.27 -10.30
CA LEU A 72 3.01 4.74 -10.28
C LEU A 72 3.42 5.33 -11.63
N GLN A 73 4.39 4.72 -12.30
CA GLN A 73 4.81 5.14 -13.65
C GLN A 73 3.67 4.95 -14.66
N GLY A 74 2.96 3.82 -14.61
CA GLY A 74 1.79 3.58 -15.47
C GLY A 74 0.71 4.64 -15.29
N LEU A 75 0.39 5.02 -14.05
CA LEU A 75 -0.59 6.06 -13.75
C LEU A 75 -0.17 7.44 -14.26
N SER A 76 1.12 7.77 -14.10
CA SER A 76 1.71 9.02 -14.57
C SER A 76 1.70 9.12 -16.10
N CYS A 77 2.12 8.07 -16.80
CA CYS A 77 2.13 8.01 -18.27
C CYS A 77 0.72 8.10 -18.86
N ALA A 78 -0.26 7.46 -18.21
CA ALA A 78 -1.65 7.51 -18.63
C ALA A 78 -2.35 8.84 -18.29
N GLN A 79 -1.67 9.77 -17.59
CA GLN A 79 -2.21 11.06 -17.11
C GLN A 79 -3.53 10.89 -16.34
N THR A 80 -3.63 9.77 -15.64
CA THR A 80 -4.85 9.38 -14.91
C THR A 80 -4.98 10.06 -13.55
N LEU A 81 -3.85 10.46 -12.98
CA LEU A 81 -3.73 11.21 -11.74
C LEU A 81 -2.87 12.45 -12.01
N THR A 82 -3.09 13.49 -11.21
CA THR A 82 -2.19 14.65 -11.19
C THR A 82 -0.81 14.27 -10.66
N GLU A 83 0.22 15.06 -11.00
CA GLU A 83 1.58 14.84 -10.47
C GLU A 83 1.61 14.87 -8.93
N GLU A 84 0.80 15.74 -8.32
CA GLU A 84 0.66 15.82 -6.86
C GLU A 84 0.09 14.54 -6.26
N GLN A 85 -0.95 13.96 -6.88
CA GLN A 85 -1.52 12.68 -6.44
C GLN A 85 -0.52 11.53 -6.62
N VAL A 86 0.22 11.48 -7.74
CA VAL A 86 1.28 10.47 -7.96
C VAL A 86 2.38 10.61 -6.91
N LYS A 87 2.79 11.84 -6.60
CA LYS A 87 3.80 12.12 -5.56
C LYS A 87 3.29 11.73 -4.16
N ALA A 88 2.04 12.02 -3.84
CA ALA A 88 1.45 11.65 -2.56
C ALA A 88 1.34 10.13 -2.41
N LEU A 89 0.89 9.43 -3.46
CA LEU A 89 0.80 7.96 -3.47
C LEU A 89 2.19 7.31 -3.34
N ARG A 90 3.21 7.86 -4.02
CA ARG A 90 4.61 7.45 -3.81
C ARG A 90 5.03 7.58 -2.35
N GLY A 91 4.64 8.66 -1.68
CA GLY A 91 4.90 8.87 -0.26
C GLY A 91 4.29 7.77 0.62
N VAL A 92 3.04 7.36 0.33
CA VAL A 92 2.37 6.26 1.05
C VAL A 92 3.13 4.94 0.86
N PHE A 93 3.53 4.60 -0.37
CA PHE A 93 4.30 3.38 -0.64
C PHE A 93 5.66 3.39 0.08
N GLN A 94 6.36 4.53 0.08
CA GLN A 94 7.64 4.68 0.78
C GLN A 94 7.48 4.55 2.31
N ALA A 95 6.42 5.13 2.88
CA ALA A 95 6.13 5.03 4.30
C ALA A 95 5.81 3.58 4.71
N ALA A 96 5.02 2.88 3.90
CA ALA A 96 4.72 1.46 4.11
C ALA A 96 6.00 0.61 4.06
N ALA A 97 6.81 0.76 3.00
CA ALA A 97 8.05 0.00 2.88
C ALA A 97 9.04 0.28 4.02
N LYS A 98 9.09 1.52 4.53
CA LYS A 98 9.93 1.87 5.69
C LYS A 98 9.47 1.17 6.97
N ARG A 99 8.16 1.07 7.21
CA ARG A 99 7.61 0.32 8.34
C ARG A 99 7.96 -1.16 8.23
N SER A 100 7.76 -1.73 7.05
CA SER A 100 8.03 -3.15 6.82
C SER A 100 9.51 -3.50 6.91
N LEU A 101 10.41 -2.62 6.45
CA LEU A 101 11.85 -2.80 6.62
C LEU A 101 12.26 -2.77 8.11
N ALA A 102 11.64 -1.94 8.93
CA ALA A 102 12.02 -1.74 10.33
C ALA A 102 11.78 -2.98 11.21
N ARG A 103 10.86 -3.88 10.82
CA ARG A 103 10.60 -5.15 11.52
C ARG A 103 11.47 -6.31 11.01
N MET A 104 12.13 -6.17 9.85
CA MET A 104 12.90 -7.24 9.25
C MET A 104 14.23 -7.44 9.97
N PRO A 105 14.66 -8.69 10.23
CA PRO A 105 15.96 -8.96 10.82
C PRO A 105 17.12 -8.45 9.96
N GLY A 106 18.20 -8.10 10.67
CA GLY A 106 19.47 -7.55 10.18
C GLY A 106 20.11 -8.34 9.06
#